data_AF-A0A0B7GYE9-F1
#
_entry.id   AF-A0A0B7GYE9-F1
#
_cell.length_a   1.000
_cell.length_b   1.000
_cell.length_c   1.000
_cell.angle_alpha   90.00
_cell.angle_beta   90.00
_cell.angle_gamma   90.00
#
_symmetry.space_group_name_H-M   'P 1'
#
loop_
_entity.id
_entity.type
_entity.pdbx_description
1 polymer ?
#
loop_
_entity_poly.entity_id
_entity_poly.type
_entity_poly.pdbx_seq_one_letter_code
_entity_poly.pdbx_strand_id
1 'polypeptide(L)'
;MNELLVLFLIMSIGYVLGSINFFGIKFGASAVLITALVFGHFGFTVPAFLSKIGIVLFLAPIGLMAGPTFIANIKKNGVAFLTLSFITCLAGGIIIILAVKIFQIPIALSLGLATGAMTSTAMLGTVNSLTDSALPGIGYGIAYTFGVIGVVMTVQIIPRLLKADRDAENAKLVIPTGKSAKVKIIPENLITIERNGLFSLALAALLGILLGSIKIPIGESVKLSLGAGGGSLIAGLFLGHYGNFGRINLKVSDTSLSLIRDLGLAFFLLQSGLKAGSGFVEVISTHGVKLFFIGVLMTMVPTLICFFTSYKFFKLPLFAALGSTTGSMTSAPSLGALLTVTEDNKVSAFYAATQPTATVMMVFLPQLVNLFLPVS
;
A
#
# COMPACT_ATOMS: atom_id res chain seq x y z
N MET A 1 23.11 15.10 13.29
CA MET A 1 23.72 13.97 12.53
C MET A 1 23.44 14.19 11.06
N ASN A 2 24.37 13.85 10.15
CA ASN A 2 24.16 14.00 8.71
C ASN A 2 22.93 13.16 8.27
N GLU A 3 21.99 13.76 7.53
CA GLU A 3 20.75 13.07 7.08
C GLU A 3 21.05 11.82 6.23
N LEU A 4 22.13 11.84 5.44
CA LEU A 4 22.60 10.68 4.68
C LEU A 4 23.03 9.54 5.62
N LEU A 5 23.71 9.89 6.71
CA LEU A 5 24.13 8.91 7.72
C LEU A 5 22.91 8.34 8.45
N VAL A 6 21.95 9.19 8.84
CA VAL A 6 20.67 8.77 9.45
C VAL A 6 19.96 7.77 8.53
N LEU A 7 19.86 8.08 7.24
CA LEU A 7 19.22 7.23 6.23
C LEU A 7 19.85 5.83 6.20
N PHE A 8 21.16 5.75 5.96
CA PHE A 8 21.83 4.45 5.83
C PHE A 8 21.91 3.70 7.15
N LEU A 9 21.99 4.40 8.29
CA LEU A 9 21.98 3.78 9.61
C LEU A 9 20.63 3.12 9.90
N ILE A 10 19.52 3.84 9.69
CA ILE A 10 18.18 3.31 9.90
C ILE A 10 17.91 2.14 8.94
N MET A 11 18.31 2.24 7.67
CA MET A 11 18.17 1.12 6.73
C MET A 11 18.97 -0.09 7.17
N SER A 12 20.25 0.09 7.53
CA SER A 12 21.13 -1.02 7.93
C SER A 12 20.61 -1.72 9.19
N ILE A 13 20.30 -0.95 10.24
CA ILE A 13 19.73 -1.50 11.48
C ILE A 13 18.37 -2.15 11.19
N GLY A 14 17.51 -1.48 10.42
CA GLY A 14 16.18 -1.97 10.09
C GLY A 14 16.20 -3.30 9.35
N TYR A 15 17.09 -3.49 8.38
CA TYR A 15 17.23 -4.77 7.69
C TYR A 15 17.83 -5.87 8.57
N VAL A 16 18.82 -5.54 9.41
CA VAL A 16 19.35 -6.49 10.39
C VAL A 16 18.24 -6.96 11.31
N LEU A 17 17.50 -6.03 11.95
CA LEU A 17 16.37 -6.36 12.81
C LEU A 17 15.25 -7.11 12.07
N GLY A 18 14.99 -6.75 10.82
CA GLY A 18 13.98 -7.38 9.97
C GLY A 18 14.31 -8.82 9.57
N SER A 19 15.60 -9.18 9.57
CA SER A 19 16.08 -10.54 9.29
C SER A 19 15.98 -11.47 10.51
N ILE A 20 15.93 -10.90 11.72
CA ILE A 20 15.82 -11.67 12.96
C ILE A 20 14.44 -12.33 13.00
N ASN A 21 14.45 -13.65 13.23
CA ASN A 21 13.25 -14.45 13.35
C ASN A 21 12.77 -14.44 14.81
N PHE A 22 11.63 -13.82 15.08
CA PHE A 22 11.01 -13.80 16.40
C PHE A 22 9.73 -14.66 16.40
N PHE A 23 9.76 -15.82 17.07
CA PHE A 23 8.64 -16.79 17.07
C PHE A 23 8.12 -17.16 15.66
N GLY A 24 9.05 -17.36 14.73
CA GLY A 24 8.77 -17.58 13.32
C GLY A 24 8.68 -16.28 12.50
N ILE A 25 8.29 -15.14 13.09
CA ILE A 25 7.92 -13.90 12.38
C ILE A 25 9.18 -13.17 11.92
N LYS A 26 9.22 -12.78 10.64
CA LYS A 26 10.29 -11.96 10.04
C LYS A 26 9.69 -10.64 9.60
N PHE A 27 10.09 -9.54 10.24
CA PHE A 27 9.52 -8.22 9.91
C PHE A 27 9.99 -7.68 8.55
N GLY A 28 11.09 -8.20 8.00
CA GLY A 28 11.60 -7.79 6.69
C GLY A 28 11.80 -6.27 6.60
N ALA A 29 11.45 -5.68 5.46
CA ALA A 29 11.54 -4.23 5.26
C ALA A 29 10.68 -3.42 6.26
N SER A 30 9.62 -4.00 6.84
CA SER A 30 8.78 -3.31 7.83
C SER A 30 9.53 -2.96 9.12
N ALA A 31 10.63 -3.65 9.44
CA ALA A 31 11.50 -3.28 10.55
C ALA A 31 12.25 -1.94 10.32
N VAL A 32 12.42 -1.51 9.07
CA VAL A 32 12.93 -0.18 8.73
C VAL A 32 11.98 0.90 9.26
N LEU A 33 10.66 0.70 9.16
CA LEU A 33 9.68 1.63 9.73
C LEU A 33 9.78 1.72 11.25
N ILE A 34 9.89 0.57 11.93
CA ILE A 34 9.97 0.54 13.40
C ILE A 34 11.25 1.24 13.87
N THR A 35 12.37 0.95 13.21
CA THR A 35 13.66 1.62 13.47
C THR A 35 13.53 3.12 13.22
N ALA A 36 12.95 3.52 12.09
CA ALA A 36 12.71 4.92 11.76
C ALA A 36 11.79 5.62 12.76
N LEU A 37 10.79 4.95 13.31
CA LEU A 37 9.91 5.50 14.34
C LEU A 37 10.69 5.84 15.61
N VAL A 38 11.57 4.94 16.05
CA VAL A 38 12.44 5.19 17.21
C VAL A 38 13.37 6.38 16.96
N PHE A 39 14.01 6.45 15.79
CA PHE A 39 14.86 7.58 15.43
C PHE A 39 14.05 8.90 15.29
N GLY A 40 12.83 8.83 14.75
CA GLY A 40 11.94 9.98 14.64
C GLY A 40 11.55 10.54 16.01
N HIS A 41 11.34 9.68 17.00
CA HIS A 41 11.10 10.09 18.39
C HIS A 41 12.26 10.91 18.97
N PHE A 42 13.51 10.57 18.60
CA PHE A 42 14.70 11.35 18.97
C PHE A 42 14.93 12.60 18.08
N GLY A 43 13.98 12.94 17.20
CA GLY A 43 14.01 14.15 16.39
C GLY A 43 14.88 14.05 15.13
N PHE A 44 15.31 12.85 14.72
CA PHE A 44 16.04 12.69 13.46
C PHE A 44 15.12 12.88 12.26
N THR A 45 15.66 13.50 11.21
CA THR A 45 14.93 13.80 9.97
C THR A 45 15.72 13.38 8.74
N VAL A 46 15.01 13.22 7.63
CA VAL A 46 15.55 13.04 6.28
C VAL A 46 14.71 13.84 5.29
N PRO A 47 15.17 14.09 4.06
CA PRO A 47 14.42 14.88 3.09
C PRO A 47 13.03 14.30 2.81
N ALA A 48 11.99 15.13 2.89
CA ALA A 48 10.59 14.71 2.71
C ALA A 48 10.31 14.09 1.33
N PHE A 49 11.13 14.41 0.32
CA PHE A 49 11.04 13.82 -1.01
C PHE A 49 11.28 12.30 -1.02
N LEU A 50 12.00 11.74 -0.04
CA LEU A 50 12.27 10.29 0.03
C LEU A 50 10.99 9.44 0.05
N SER A 51 9.94 9.91 0.72
CA SER A 51 8.66 9.19 0.72
C SER A 51 8.01 9.15 -0.67
N LYS A 52 8.07 10.29 -1.38
CA LYS A 52 7.49 10.43 -2.72
C LYS A 52 8.24 9.61 -3.76
N ILE A 53 9.57 9.62 -3.74
CA ILE A 53 10.35 8.77 -4.64
C ILE A 53 10.23 7.29 -4.23
N GLY A 54 10.22 6.99 -2.94
CA GLY A 54 10.08 5.64 -2.41
C GLY A 54 8.79 4.95 -2.87
N ILE A 55 7.64 5.63 -2.76
CA ILE A 55 6.36 5.05 -3.18
C ILE A 55 6.28 4.82 -4.69
N VAL A 56 6.91 5.67 -5.50
CA VAL A 56 6.98 5.51 -6.97
C VAL A 56 7.91 4.36 -7.34
N LEU A 57 9.10 4.30 -6.74
CA LEU A 57 10.05 3.21 -6.94
C LEU A 57 9.53 1.87 -6.41
N PHE A 58 8.58 1.88 -5.47
CA PHE A 58 7.90 0.68 -5.00
C PHE A 58 6.77 0.23 -5.94
N LEU A 59 5.86 1.15 -6.30
CA LEU A 59 4.64 0.78 -7.02
C LEU A 59 4.81 0.64 -8.54
N ALA A 60 5.75 1.36 -9.16
CA ALA A 60 6.02 1.21 -10.59
C ALA A 60 6.51 -0.20 -10.94
N PRO A 61 7.50 -0.80 -10.24
CA PRO A 61 7.87 -2.19 -10.47
C PRO A 61 6.72 -3.18 -10.26
N ILE A 62 5.92 -3.01 -9.21
CA ILE A 62 4.74 -3.86 -8.96
C ILE A 62 3.79 -3.82 -10.17
N GLY A 63 3.55 -2.64 -10.72
CA GLY A 63 2.75 -2.48 -11.92
C GLY A 63 3.36 -3.22 -13.12
N LEU A 64 4.66 -3.04 -13.36
CA LEU A 64 5.37 -3.70 -14.47
C LEU A 64 5.32 -5.23 -14.34
N MET A 65 5.50 -5.78 -13.14
CA MET A 65 5.43 -7.22 -12.85
C MET A 65 4.01 -7.77 -13.00
N ALA A 66 2.99 -7.03 -12.53
CA ALA A 66 1.60 -7.47 -12.58
C ALA A 66 0.94 -7.26 -13.96
N GLY A 67 1.44 -6.33 -14.78
CA GLY A 67 0.84 -5.91 -16.05
C GLY A 67 0.46 -7.04 -17.01
N PRO A 68 1.34 -8.03 -17.29
CA PRO A 68 1.03 -9.14 -18.20
C PRO A 68 -0.22 -9.95 -17.81
N THR A 69 -0.57 -9.95 -16.52
CA THR A 69 -1.61 -10.82 -15.97
C THR A 69 -2.81 -10.06 -15.40
N PHE A 70 -2.65 -8.77 -15.16
CA PHE A 70 -3.63 -7.90 -14.54
C PHE A 70 -5.01 -7.96 -15.20
N ILE A 71 -5.10 -7.75 -16.52
CA ILE A 71 -6.39 -7.72 -17.24
C ILE A 71 -7.14 -9.04 -17.11
N ALA A 72 -6.41 -10.16 -17.18
CA ALA A 72 -7.01 -11.47 -17.09
C ALA A 72 -7.45 -11.77 -15.64
N ASN A 73 -6.71 -11.27 -14.64
CA ASN A 73 -7.11 -11.35 -13.24
C ASN A 73 -8.35 -10.51 -12.94
N ILE A 74 -8.44 -9.27 -13.47
CA ILE A 74 -9.64 -8.42 -13.36
C ILE A 74 -10.85 -9.08 -14.02
N LYS A 75 -10.70 -9.68 -15.21
CA LYS A 75 -11.81 -10.38 -15.87
C LYS A 75 -12.33 -11.57 -15.06
N LYS A 76 -11.45 -12.26 -14.34
CA LYS A 76 -11.81 -13.43 -13.52
C LYS A 76 -12.37 -13.06 -12.15
N ASN A 77 -11.74 -12.09 -11.48
CA ASN A 77 -11.94 -11.81 -10.05
C ASN A 77 -12.37 -10.36 -9.78
N GLY A 78 -12.66 -9.55 -10.80
CA GLY A 78 -12.89 -8.11 -10.66
C GLY A 78 -14.05 -7.74 -9.73
N VAL A 79 -15.14 -8.50 -9.76
CA VAL A 79 -16.27 -8.31 -8.81
C VAL A 79 -15.81 -8.54 -7.38
N ALA A 80 -15.05 -9.61 -7.13
CA ALA A 80 -14.49 -9.86 -5.81
C ALA A 80 -13.62 -8.68 -5.34
N PHE A 81 -12.71 -8.20 -6.18
CA PHE A 81 -11.84 -7.07 -5.83
C PHE A 81 -12.60 -5.77 -5.54
N LEU A 82 -13.64 -5.47 -6.32
CA LEU A 82 -14.50 -4.31 -6.06
C LEU A 82 -15.26 -4.46 -4.74
N THR A 83 -15.86 -5.63 -4.49
CA THR A 83 -16.58 -5.92 -3.26
C THR A 83 -15.68 -5.87 -2.03
N LEU A 84 -14.45 -6.40 -2.11
CA LEU A 84 -13.47 -6.33 -1.03
C LEU A 84 -13.11 -4.89 -0.69
N SER A 85 -12.80 -4.07 -1.70
CA SER A 85 -12.54 -2.64 -1.52
C SER A 85 -13.72 -1.89 -0.89
N PHE A 86 -14.95 -2.19 -1.31
CA PHE A 86 -16.15 -1.62 -0.72
C PHE A 86 -16.35 -2.04 0.74
N ILE A 87 -16.22 -3.33 1.07
CA ILE A 87 -16.41 -3.84 2.43
C ILE A 87 -15.34 -3.29 3.38
N THR A 88 -14.08 -3.25 2.95
CA THR A 88 -12.99 -2.65 3.74
C THR A 88 -13.29 -1.18 4.03
N CYS A 89 -13.72 -0.43 3.02
CA CYS A 89 -14.11 0.97 3.14
C CYS A 89 -15.30 1.15 4.10
N LEU A 90 -16.35 0.34 3.96
CA LEU A 90 -17.52 0.36 4.83
C LEU A 90 -17.15 0.05 6.29
N ALA A 91 -16.33 -0.98 6.51
CA ALA A 91 -15.83 -1.32 7.84
C ALA A 91 -15.06 -0.14 8.46
N GLY A 92 -14.16 0.49 7.70
CA GLY A 92 -13.45 1.70 8.12
C GLY A 92 -14.41 2.83 8.51
N GLY A 93 -15.42 3.11 7.67
CA GLY A 93 -16.46 4.11 7.92
C GLY A 93 -17.26 3.85 9.20
N ILE A 94 -17.64 2.60 9.45
CA ILE A 94 -18.33 2.21 10.69
C ILE A 94 -17.44 2.49 11.90
N ILE A 95 -16.16 2.12 11.86
CA ILE A 95 -15.24 2.38 12.98
C ILE A 95 -15.04 3.90 13.20
N ILE A 96 -15.02 4.72 12.14
CA ILE A 96 -14.99 6.19 12.27
C ILE A 96 -16.20 6.70 13.05
N ILE A 97 -17.41 6.26 12.68
CA ILE A 97 -18.65 6.67 13.37
C ILE A 97 -18.62 6.22 14.84
N LEU A 98 -18.15 5.01 15.12
CA LEU A 98 -18.00 4.51 16.50
C LEU A 98 -16.96 5.33 17.28
N ALA A 99 -15.83 5.69 16.67
CA ALA A 99 -14.80 6.53 17.29
C ALA A 99 -15.36 7.90 17.72
N VAL A 100 -16.18 8.52 16.88
CA VAL A 100 -16.81 9.80 17.18
C VAL A 100 -17.90 9.65 18.24
N LYS A 101 -18.85 8.72 18.06
CA LYS A 101 -20.03 8.64 18.92
C LYS A 101 -19.77 7.99 20.28
N ILE A 102 -18.92 6.97 20.34
CA ILE A 102 -18.67 6.20 21.56
C ILE A 102 -17.46 6.76 22.31
N PHE A 103 -16.37 7.02 21.58
CA PHE A 103 -15.11 7.44 22.20
C PHE A 103 -14.93 8.96 22.24
N GLN A 104 -15.88 9.72 21.68
CA GLN A 104 -15.89 11.19 21.66
C GLN A 104 -14.61 11.79 21.04
N ILE A 105 -14.02 11.08 20.07
CA ILE A 105 -12.85 11.57 19.35
C ILE A 105 -13.32 12.59 18.31
N PRO A 106 -12.65 13.76 18.18
CA PRO A 106 -12.98 14.74 17.15
C PRO A 106 -13.03 14.10 15.76
N ILE A 107 -14.00 14.50 14.92
CA ILE A 107 -14.20 13.90 13.60
C ILE A 107 -12.98 14.06 12.69
N ALA A 108 -12.35 15.25 12.69
CA ALA A 108 -11.12 15.50 11.92
C ALA A 108 -9.99 14.54 12.32
N LEU A 109 -9.83 14.29 13.62
CA LEU A 109 -8.85 13.33 14.14
C LEU A 109 -9.24 11.89 13.78
N SER A 110 -10.51 11.51 13.90
CA SER A 110 -11.03 10.17 13.57
C SER A 110 -10.85 9.83 12.10
N LEU A 111 -11.12 10.79 11.20
CA LEU A 111 -10.84 10.65 9.77
C LEU A 111 -9.33 10.49 9.53
N GLY A 112 -8.50 11.30 10.20
CA GLY A 112 -7.04 11.15 10.19
C GLY A 112 -6.57 9.75 10.59
N LEU A 113 -7.06 9.23 11.73
CA LEU A 113 -6.76 7.88 12.21
C LEU A 113 -7.14 6.82 11.17
N ALA A 114 -8.31 6.94 10.54
CA ALA A 114 -8.71 6.01 9.50
C ALA A 114 -7.77 6.05 8.29
N THR A 115 -7.35 7.25 7.85
CA THR A 115 -6.41 7.39 6.72
C THR A 115 -5.06 6.73 7.01
N GLY A 116 -4.59 6.81 8.26
CA GLY A 116 -3.35 6.16 8.71
C GLY A 116 -3.52 4.64 8.83
N ALA A 117 -4.55 4.17 9.53
CA ALA A 117 -4.83 2.74 9.72
C ALA A 117 -5.05 2.00 8.40
N MET A 118 -5.71 2.65 7.45
CA MET A 118 -5.93 2.14 6.08
C MET A 118 -4.81 2.55 5.12
N THR A 119 -3.71 3.11 5.62
CA THR A 119 -2.48 3.49 4.88
C THR A 119 -2.70 4.29 3.58
N SER A 120 -3.76 5.10 3.53
CA SER A 120 -4.20 5.77 2.32
C SER A 120 -3.92 7.28 2.36
N THR A 121 -2.85 7.70 1.67
CA THR A 121 -2.50 9.12 1.51
C THR A 121 -3.50 9.87 0.63
N ALA A 122 -4.17 9.19 -0.30
CA ALA A 122 -5.22 9.79 -1.12
C ALA A 122 -6.43 10.17 -0.27
N MET A 123 -6.85 9.28 0.65
CA MET A 123 -7.88 9.57 1.64
C MET A 123 -7.50 10.76 2.51
N LEU A 124 -6.25 10.84 2.99
CA LEU A 124 -5.77 11.98 3.79
C LEU A 124 -5.85 13.29 3.01
N GLY A 125 -5.53 13.28 1.71
CA GLY A 125 -5.69 14.43 0.83
C GLY A 125 -7.12 14.95 0.78
N THR A 126 -8.12 14.06 0.76
CA THR A 126 -9.53 14.42 0.84
C THR A 126 -9.91 14.96 2.21
N VAL A 127 -9.43 14.34 3.30
CA VAL A 127 -9.73 14.84 4.65
C VAL A 127 -9.20 16.26 4.81
N ASN A 128 -7.98 16.55 4.34
CA ASN A 128 -7.39 17.88 4.38
C ASN A 128 -8.08 18.91 3.46
N SER A 129 -8.91 18.49 2.50
CA SER A 129 -9.74 19.43 1.73
C SER A 129 -11.08 19.75 2.41
N LEU A 130 -11.44 19.01 3.47
CA LEU A 130 -12.67 19.20 4.23
C LEU A 130 -12.47 20.03 5.50
N THR A 131 -11.23 20.31 5.90
CA THR A 131 -10.92 21.06 7.12
C THR A 131 -9.53 21.70 7.04
N ASP A 132 -9.37 22.86 7.67
CA ASP A 132 -8.08 23.55 7.85
C ASP A 132 -7.32 23.08 9.11
N SER A 133 -7.90 22.15 9.87
CA SER A 133 -7.28 21.60 11.09
C SER A 133 -6.03 20.77 10.79
N ALA A 134 -5.04 20.84 11.69
CA ALA A 134 -3.87 19.96 11.65
C ALA A 134 -4.16 18.52 12.17
N LEU A 135 -5.32 18.31 12.81
CA LEU A 135 -5.70 17.03 13.43
C LEU A 135 -5.69 15.82 12.49
N PRO A 136 -6.11 15.91 11.21
CA PRO A 136 -6.04 14.77 10.29
C PRO A 136 -4.62 14.26 10.07
N GLY A 137 -3.66 15.16 9.90
CA GLY A 137 -2.25 14.82 9.71
C GLY A 137 -1.64 14.15 10.94
N ILE A 138 -2.04 14.60 12.14
CA ILE A 138 -1.70 13.99 13.41
C ILE A 138 -2.27 12.57 13.49
N GLY A 139 -3.59 12.42 13.27
CA GLY A 139 -4.29 11.14 13.22
C GLY A 139 -3.65 10.13 12.29
N TYR A 140 -3.29 10.58 11.08
CA TYR A 140 -2.60 9.76 10.09
C TYR A 140 -1.29 9.19 10.63
N GLY A 141 -0.42 10.02 11.21
CA GLY A 141 0.89 9.58 11.69
C GLY A 141 0.81 8.48 12.76
N ILE A 142 -0.12 8.63 13.71
CA ILE A 142 -0.33 7.66 14.80
C ILE A 142 -0.83 6.33 14.24
N ALA A 143 -1.91 6.39 13.47
CA ALA A 143 -2.59 5.21 13.00
C ALA A 143 -1.84 4.49 11.88
N TYR A 144 -0.96 5.19 11.15
CA TYR A 144 -0.13 4.60 10.12
C TYR A 144 0.75 3.47 10.65
N THR A 145 1.32 3.64 11.85
CA THR A 145 2.12 2.61 12.50
C THR A 145 1.28 1.37 12.79
N PHE A 146 0.08 1.54 13.33
CA PHE A 146 -0.85 0.43 13.58
C PHE A 146 -1.30 -0.23 12.28
N GLY A 147 -1.60 0.57 11.25
CA GLY A 147 -1.96 0.11 9.91
C GLY A 147 -0.90 -0.80 9.31
N VAL A 148 0.36 -0.35 9.31
CA VAL A 148 1.48 -1.13 8.79
C VAL A 148 1.70 -2.38 9.62
N ILE A 149 1.86 -2.27 10.94
CA ILE A 149 2.17 -3.42 11.80
C ILE A 149 1.02 -4.44 11.78
N GLY A 150 -0.23 -4.00 11.93
CA GLY A 150 -1.39 -4.88 12.01
C GLY A 150 -1.59 -5.71 10.73
N VAL A 151 -1.49 -5.08 9.56
CA VAL A 151 -1.65 -5.79 8.29
C VAL A 151 -0.43 -6.68 8.00
N VAL A 152 0.80 -6.24 8.31
CA VAL A 152 2.02 -7.07 8.22
C VAL A 152 1.91 -8.31 9.10
N MET A 153 1.45 -8.16 10.34
CA MET A 153 1.24 -9.29 11.26
C MET A 153 0.16 -10.22 10.72
N THR A 154 -0.91 -9.68 10.13
CA THR A 154 -1.98 -10.48 9.54
C THR A 154 -1.46 -11.37 8.41
N VAL A 155 -0.65 -10.85 7.48
CA VAL A 155 -0.10 -11.66 6.37
C VAL A 155 0.93 -12.69 6.82
N GLN A 156 1.57 -12.51 7.98
CA GLN A 156 2.54 -13.46 8.53
C GLN A 156 1.89 -14.52 9.44
N ILE A 157 0.92 -14.14 10.26
CA ILE A 157 0.27 -15.02 11.24
C ILE A 157 -0.71 -15.96 10.55
N ILE A 158 -1.53 -15.46 9.63
CA ILE A 158 -2.62 -16.26 9.04
C ILE A 158 -2.10 -17.54 8.37
N PRO A 159 -1.07 -17.51 7.49
CA PRO A 159 -0.55 -18.73 6.89
C PRO A 159 -0.07 -19.76 7.92
N ARG A 160 0.49 -19.31 9.05
CA ARG A 160 0.93 -20.21 10.12
C ARG A 160 -0.22 -20.77 10.93
N LEU A 161 -1.21 -19.93 11.25
CA LEU A 161 -2.41 -20.35 11.94
C LEU A 161 -3.14 -21.43 11.14
N LEU A 162 -3.17 -21.28 9.81
CA LEU A 162 -3.74 -22.26 8.88
C LEU A 162 -2.81 -23.42 8.53
N LYS A 163 -1.57 -23.43 9.05
CA LYS A 163 -0.52 -24.42 8.73
C LYS A 163 -0.37 -24.62 7.22
N ALA A 164 -0.41 -23.53 6.47
CA ALA A 164 -0.38 -23.55 5.03
C ALA A 164 1.00 -23.97 4.51
N ASP A 165 1.02 -24.92 3.57
CA ASP A 165 2.21 -25.25 2.81
C ASP A 165 2.42 -24.18 1.73
N ARG A 166 3.58 -23.51 1.78
CA ARG A 166 3.87 -22.36 0.92
C ARG A 166 3.85 -22.74 -0.55
N ASP A 167 4.49 -23.84 -0.92
CA ASP A 167 4.67 -24.23 -2.32
C ASP A 167 3.32 -24.73 -2.90
N ALA A 168 2.53 -25.45 -2.11
CA ALA A 168 1.17 -25.84 -2.46
C ALA A 168 0.22 -24.64 -2.61
N GLU A 169 0.31 -23.63 -1.73
CA GLU A 169 -0.50 -22.40 -1.87
C GLU A 169 -0.05 -21.56 -3.07
N ASN A 170 1.25 -21.47 -3.34
CA ASN A 170 1.78 -20.82 -4.55
C ASN A 170 1.32 -21.53 -5.82
N ALA A 171 1.24 -22.87 -5.82
CA ALA A 171 0.73 -23.64 -6.95
C ALA A 171 -0.77 -23.35 -7.23
N LYS A 172 -1.54 -22.99 -6.21
CA LYS A 172 -2.95 -22.56 -6.36
C LYS A 172 -3.10 -21.16 -6.96
N LEU A 173 -2.03 -20.37 -7.03
CA LEU A 173 -2.01 -19.07 -7.71
C LEU A 173 -2.04 -19.27 -9.23
N VAL A 174 -3.17 -19.74 -9.74
CA VAL A 174 -3.45 -19.83 -11.17
C VAL A 174 -3.74 -18.42 -11.65
N ILE A 175 -2.68 -17.72 -12.04
CA ILE A 175 -2.83 -16.47 -12.72
C ILE A 175 -3.34 -16.76 -14.13
N PRO A 176 -4.50 -16.22 -14.54
CA PRO A 176 -4.99 -16.44 -15.88
C PRO A 176 -3.97 -15.83 -16.85
N THR A 177 -3.22 -16.64 -17.59
CA THR A 177 -2.54 -16.16 -18.79
C THR A 177 -3.66 -15.79 -19.74
N GLY A 178 -3.85 -14.50 -20.00
CA GLY A 178 -4.93 -14.06 -20.87
C GLY A 178 -4.87 -14.83 -22.19
N LYS A 179 -6.03 -15.15 -22.78
CA LYS A 179 -6.17 -15.65 -24.17
C LYS A 179 -5.55 -14.72 -25.25
N SER A 180 -4.79 -13.70 -24.83
CA SER A 180 -3.93 -12.84 -25.65
C SER A 180 -2.51 -13.39 -25.83
N ALA A 181 -2.27 -14.67 -25.51
CA ALA A 181 -1.22 -15.45 -26.16
C ALA A 181 -1.67 -15.93 -27.56
N LYS A 182 -2.43 -15.12 -28.32
CA LYS A 182 -2.08 -15.04 -29.75
C LYS A 182 -0.64 -14.53 -29.72
N VAL A 183 0.30 -15.30 -30.25
CA VAL A 183 1.70 -14.87 -30.41
C VAL A 183 1.66 -13.47 -31.02
N LYS A 184 1.78 -12.44 -30.16
CA LYS A 184 1.89 -11.06 -30.60
C LYS A 184 3.24 -11.07 -31.27
N ILE A 185 3.26 -11.01 -32.60
CA ILE A 185 4.49 -11.07 -33.40
C ILE A 185 5.48 -10.12 -32.72
N ILE A 186 6.42 -10.69 -31.99
CA ILE A 186 7.43 -9.90 -31.29
C ILE A 186 8.29 -9.39 -32.43
N PRO A 187 8.41 -8.07 -32.62
CA PRO A 187 9.27 -7.54 -33.68
C PRO A 187 10.65 -8.19 -33.54
N GLU A 188 11.16 -8.81 -34.60
CA GLU A 188 12.43 -9.57 -34.56
C GLU A 188 13.61 -8.71 -34.08
N ASN A 189 13.49 -7.38 -34.19
CA ASN A 189 14.50 -6.41 -33.74
C ASN A 189 13.91 -5.43 -32.72
N LEU A 190 13.72 -5.88 -31.47
CA LEU A 190 13.42 -4.98 -30.37
C LEU A 190 14.67 -4.21 -29.93
N ILE A 191 14.57 -2.88 -29.93
CA ILE A 191 15.58 -1.96 -29.40
C ILE A 191 15.44 -1.96 -27.87
N THR A 192 16.50 -2.36 -27.18
CA THR A 192 16.61 -2.25 -25.73
C THR A 192 17.43 -1.01 -25.40
N ILE A 193 16.75 0.04 -24.89
CA ILE A 193 17.40 1.34 -24.59
C ILE A 193 18.38 1.22 -23.43
N GLU A 194 17.99 0.49 -22.37
CA GLU A 194 18.80 0.23 -21.20
C GLU A 194 18.52 -1.21 -20.74
N ARG A 195 19.57 -1.95 -20.40
CA ARG A 195 19.51 -3.42 -20.20
C ARG A 195 18.83 -3.83 -18.90
N ASN A 196 18.98 -3.06 -17.83
CA ASN A 196 18.51 -3.39 -16.49
C ASN A 196 17.05 -2.99 -16.24
N GLY A 197 16.43 -2.26 -17.17
CA GLY A 197 15.03 -1.83 -17.12
C GLY A 197 14.78 -0.48 -16.46
N LEU A 198 15.83 0.31 -16.21
CA LEU A 198 15.72 1.67 -15.67
C LEU A 198 14.91 2.58 -16.60
N PHE A 199 15.03 2.41 -17.92
CA PHE A 199 14.21 3.15 -18.88
C PHE A 199 12.72 2.86 -18.69
N SER A 200 12.32 1.58 -18.64
CA SER A 200 10.93 1.18 -18.44
C SER A 200 10.37 1.69 -17.11
N LEU A 201 11.19 1.63 -16.06
CA LEU A 201 10.85 2.19 -14.74
C LEU A 201 10.66 3.71 -14.80
N ALA A 202 11.61 4.44 -15.38
CA ALA A 202 11.55 5.89 -15.49
C ALA A 202 10.34 6.33 -16.31
N LEU A 203 10.02 5.60 -17.38
CA LEU A 203 8.82 5.83 -18.19
C LEU A 203 7.54 5.55 -17.39
N ALA A 204 7.48 4.45 -16.64
CA ALA A 204 6.36 4.14 -15.76
C ALA A 204 6.16 5.22 -14.67
N ALA A 205 7.26 5.68 -14.06
CA ALA A 205 7.25 6.74 -13.07
C ALA A 205 6.79 8.07 -13.68
N LEU A 206 7.34 8.47 -14.83
CA LEU A 206 6.97 9.69 -15.54
C LEU A 206 5.48 9.72 -15.89
N LEU A 207 5.02 8.71 -16.65
CA LEU A 207 3.62 8.61 -17.06
C LEU A 207 2.70 8.48 -15.85
N GLY A 208 3.15 7.77 -14.83
CA GLY A 208 2.41 7.58 -13.60
C GLY A 208 2.25 8.84 -12.75
N ILE A 209 3.31 9.65 -12.62
CA ILE A 209 3.23 10.94 -11.93
C ILE A 209 2.34 11.90 -12.71
N LEU A 210 2.44 11.93 -14.05
CA LEU A 210 1.55 12.73 -14.90
C LEU A 210 0.08 12.31 -14.70
N LEU A 211 -0.22 11.02 -14.81
CA LEU A 211 -1.56 10.46 -14.59
C LEU A 211 -2.06 10.74 -13.17
N GLY A 212 -1.22 10.52 -12.17
CA GLY A 212 -1.55 10.73 -10.76
C GLY A 212 -1.78 12.20 -10.41
N SER A 213 -1.18 13.13 -11.15
CA SER A 213 -1.34 14.57 -10.94
C SER A 213 -2.64 15.13 -11.53
N ILE A 214 -3.35 14.35 -12.35
CA ILE A 214 -4.66 14.74 -12.86
C ILE A 214 -5.62 14.82 -11.67
N LYS A 215 -6.16 16.03 -11.46
CA LYS A 215 -7.15 16.35 -10.43
C LYS A 215 -8.52 16.38 -11.09
N ILE A 216 -9.29 15.30 -10.92
CA ILE A 216 -10.65 15.22 -11.45
C ILE A 216 -11.59 15.86 -10.42
N PRO A 217 -12.24 16.99 -10.73
CA PRO A 217 -13.22 17.58 -9.83
C PRO A 217 -14.43 16.66 -9.72
N ILE A 218 -14.88 16.36 -8.50
CA ILE A 218 -16.09 15.59 -8.24
C ILE A 218 -16.98 16.42 -7.30
N GLY A 219 -18.02 17.03 -7.87
CA GLY A 219 -18.82 18.03 -7.15
C GLY A 219 -18.07 19.35 -6.94
N GLU A 220 -18.48 20.14 -5.95
CA GLU A 220 -17.99 21.51 -5.75
C GLU A 220 -16.65 21.60 -4.98
N SER A 221 -16.33 20.62 -4.12
CA SER A 221 -15.22 20.76 -3.15
C SER A 221 -14.09 19.73 -3.29
N VAL A 222 -14.22 18.73 -4.17
CA VAL A 222 -13.31 17.57 -4.18
C VAL A 222 -12.51 17.51 -5.47
N LYS A 223 -11.21 17.24 -5.33
CA LYS A 223 -10.31 16.93 -6.43
C LYS A 223 -9.75 15.52 -6.25
N LEU A 224 -10.37 14.54 -6.92
CA LEU A 224 -9.89 13.16 -6.95
C LEU A 224 -8.53 13.12 -7.65
N SER A 225 -7.54 12.50 -7.01
CA SER A 225 -6.23 12.23 -7.56
C SER A 225 -5.74 10.87 -7.07
N LEU A 226 -5.13 10.10 -7.97
CA LEU A 226 -4.49 8.82 -7.64
C LEU A 226 -3.17 8.99 -6.88
N GLY A 227 -2.61 10.21 -6.89
CA GLY A 227 -1.28 10.50 -6.39
C GLY A 227 -0.17 9.83 -7.21
N ALA A 228 1.09 10.18 -6.90
CA ALA A 228 2.25 9.63 -7.58
C ALA A 228 2.34 8.09 -7.46
N GLY A 229 1.93 7.54 -6.31
CA GLY A 229 1.91 6.10 -6.07
C GLY A 229 0.87 5.36 -6.93
N GLY A 230 -0.41 5.72 -6.83
CA GLY A 230 -1.47 5.07 -7.60
C GLY A 230 -1.29 5.25 -9.11
N GLY A 231 -0.87 6.43 -9.55
CA GLY A 231 -0.59 6.70 -10.96
C GLY A 231 0.57 5.85 -11.51
N SER A 232 1.68 5.73 -10.76
CA SER A 232 2.83 4.90 -11.15
C SER A 232 2.51 3.41 -11.19
N LEU A 233 1.65 2.93 -10.30
CA LEU A 233 1.11 1.57 -10.38
C LEU A 233 0.34 1.35 -11.70
N ILE A 234 -0.59 2.24 -12.04
CA ILE A 234 -1.42 2.11 -13.25
C ILE A 234 -0.57 2.23 -14.53
N ALA A 235 0.35 3.17 -14.58
CA ALA A 235 1.28 3.31 -15.70
C ALA A 235 2.17 2.06 -15.84
N GLY A 236 2.70 1.54 -14.73
CA GLY A 236 3.45 0.28 -14.72
C GLY A 236 2.62 -0.90 -15.22
N LEU A 237 1.36 -1.03 -14.77
CA LEU A 237 0.42 -2.06 -15.22
C LEU A 237 0.21 -2.00 -16.73
N PHE A 238 0.01 -0.80 -17.28
CA PHE A 238 -0.15 -0.59 -18.71
C PHE A 238 1.12 -0.99 -19.46
N LEU A 239 2.28 -0.43 -19.12
CA LEU A 239 3.55 -0.73 -19.80
C LEU A 239 3.93 -2.21 -19.70
N GLY A 240 3.73 -2.82 -18.53
CA GLY A 240 3.98 -4.24 -18.30
C GLY A 240 3.04 -5.14 -19.10
N HIS A 241 1.77 -4.74 -19.27
CA HIS A 241 0.80 -5.48 -20.08
C HIS A 241 1.21 -5.56 -21.55
N TYR A 242 1.66 -4.45 -22.13
CA TYR A 242 2.06 -4.41 -23.54
C TYR A 242 3.44 -5.03 -23.76
N GLY A 243 4.37 -4.88 -22.81
CA GLY A 243 5.74 -5.41 -22.85
C GLY A 243 6.67 -4.75 -23.88
N ASN A 244 6.12 -4.04 -24.86
CA ASN A 244 6.86 -3.26 -25.84
C ASN A 244 6.00 -2.10 -26.37
N PHE A 245 6.65 -1.01 -26.77
CA PHE A 245 6.03 0.10 -27.47
C PHE A 245 6.69 0.28 -28.85
N GLY A 246 6.00 -0.16 -29.90
CA GLY A 246 6.60 -0.30 -31.23
C GLY A 246 7.80 -1.25 -31.18
N ARG A 247 8.99 -0.75 -31.58
CA ARG A 247 10.26 -1.49 -31.51
C ARG A 247 10.98 -1.40 -30.16
N ILE A 248 10.51 -0.58 -29.21
CA ILE A 248 11.18 -0.42 -27.92
C ILE A 248 10.77 -1.54 -26.97
N ASN A 249 11.73 -2.29 -26.45
CA ASN A 249 11.50 -3.30 -25.42
C ASN A 249 11.23 -2.64 -24.07
N LEU A 250 10.12 -3.01 -23.42
CA LEU A 250 9.77 -2.53 -22.08
C LEU A 250 9.79 -3.64 -21.02
N LYS A 251 10.03 -4.90 -21.42
CA LYS A 251 10.13 -6.02 -20.48
C LYS A 251 11.38 -5.85 -19.61
N VAL A 252 11.19 -6.05 -18.31
CA VAL A 252 12.25 -6.00 -17.31
C VAL A 252 12.24 -7.31 -16.53
N SER A 253 13.40 -7.78 -16.11
CA SER A 253 13.48 -8.97 -15.25
C SER A 253 12.86 -8.72 -13.88
N ASP A 254 12.20 -9.74 -13.33
CA ASP A 254 11.65 -9.69 -11.96
C ASP A 254 12.73 -9.40 -10.92
N THR A 255 13.96 -9.84 -11.14
CA THR A 255 15.10 -9.56 -10.26
C THR A 255 15.41 -8.07 -10.19
N SER A 256 15.57 -7.40 -11.34
CA SER A 256 15.82 -5.95 -11.39
C SER A 256 14.67 -5.16 -10.74
N LEU A 257 13.44 -5.55 -11.07
CA LEU A 257 12.24 -4.90 -10.53
C LEU A 257 12.11 -5.10 -9.02
N SER A 258 12.45 -6.29 -8.50
CA SER A 258 12.40 -6.58 -7.06
C SER A 258 13.42 -5.76 -6.28
N LEU A 259 14.65 -5.59 -6.79
CA LEU A 259 15.67 -4.76 -6.14
C LEU A 259 15.21 -3.30 -6.02
N ILE A 260 14.68 -2.73 -7.10
CA ILE A 260 14.20 -1.35 -7.14
C ILE A 260 12.97 -1.18 -6.23
N ARG A 261 12.05 -2.15 -6.27
CA ARG A 261 10.87 -2.20 -5.41
C ARG A 261 11.27 -2.16 -3.94
N ASP A 262 12.18 -3.04 -3.54
CA ASP A 262 12.57 -3.19 -2.13
C ASP A 262 13.31 -1.94 -1.62
N LEU A 263 14.14 -1.32 -2.47
CA LEU A 263 14.74 -0.01 -2.18
C LEU A 263 13.68 1.10 -2.03
N GLY A 264 12.71 1.15 -2.95
CA GLY A 264 11.59 2.09 -2.89
C GLY A 264 10.78 1.95 -1.60
N LEU A 265 10.48 0.70 -1.21
CA LEU A 265 9.78 0.40 0.04
C LEU A 265 10.57 0.90 1.25
N ALA A 266 11.89 0.70 1.29
CA ALA A 266 12.74 1.15 2.38
C ALA A 266 12.72 2.68 2.52
N PHE A 267 12.88 3.44 1.42
CA PHE A 267 12.81 4.90 1.47
C PHE A 267 11.45 5.42 1.93
N PHE A 268 10.37 4.78 1.45
CA PHE A 268 9.01 5.13 1.85
C PHE A 268 8.77 4.88 3.35
N LEU A 269 9.15 3.70 3.83
CA LEU A 269 8.99 3.29 5.23
C LEU A 269 9.86 4.11 6.18
N LEU A 270 11.09 4.41 5.77
CA LEU A 270 12.02 5.20 6.55
C LEU A 270 11.49 6.62 6.78
N GLN A 271 11.07 7.32 5.72
CA GLN A 271 10.56 8.69 5.87
C GLN A 271 9.24 8.71 6.64
N SER A 272 8.35 7.74 6.37
CA SER A 272 7.06 7.66 7.05
C SER A 272 7.22 7.34 8.55
N GLY A 273 8.15 6.45 8.89
CA GLY A 273 8.47 6.11 10.28
C GLY A 273 9.08 7.29 11.04
N LEU A 274 10.05 7.99 10.47
CA LEU A 274 10.65 9.19 11.09
C LEU A 274 9.57 10.25 11.39
N LYS A 275 8.69 10.52 10.42
CA LYS A 275 7.58 11.47 10.60
C LYS A 275 6.58 11.03 11.67
N ALA A 276 6.26 9.73 11.73
CA ALA A 276 5.37 9.20 12.77
C ALA A 276 6.01 9.31 14.16
N GLY A 277 7.31 9.03 14.28
CA GLY A 277 8.06 9.07 15.52
C GLY A 277 8.12 10.48 16.15
N SER A 278 8.31 11.52 15.35
CA SER A 278 8.46 12.90 15.86
C SER A 278 7.21 13.44 16.55
N GLY A 279 6.02 12.96 16.19
CA GLY A 279 4.75 13.36 16.81
C GLY A 279 4.17 12.32 17.78
N PHE A 280 4.83 11.18 17.98
CA PHE A 280 4.22 10.03 18.66
C PHE A 280 3.93 10.30 20.15
N VAL A 281 4.88 10.88 20.88
CA VAL A 281 4.77 11.08 22.33
C VAL A 281 3.74 12.14 22.69
N GLU A 282 3.75 13.27 21.98
CA GLU A 282 2.82 14.39 22.19
C GLU A 282 1.35 13.96 22.02
N VAL A 283 1.09 13.08 21.06
CA VAL A 283 -0.27 12.60 20.84
C VAL A 283 -0.70 11.63 21.94
N ILE A 284 0.16 10.67 22.31
CA ILE A 284 -0.17 9.74 23.39
C ILE A 284 -0.42 10.49 24.70
N SER A 285 0.38 11.52 25.00
CA SER A 285 0.17 12.34 26.21
C SER A 285 -1.13 13.13 26.18
N THR A 286 -1.56 13.60 25.01
CA THR A 286 -2.73 14.49 24.88
C THR A 286 -4.05 13.72 24.75
N HIS A 287 -4.07 12.59 24.05
CA HIS A 287 -5.29 11.87 23.70
C HIS A 287 -5.39 10.46 24.32
N GLY A 288 -4.33 10.03 25.02
CA GLY A 288 -4.30 8.82 25.83
C GLY A 288 -4.35 7.50 25.07
N VAL A 289 -4.47 6.41 25.83
CA VAL A 289 -4.49 5.02 25.32
C VAL A 289 -5.71 4.73 24.43
N LYS A 290 -6.76 5.55 24.47
CA LYS A 290 -7.96 5.38 23.64
C LYS A 290 -7.62 5.39 22.14
N LEU A 291 -6.70 6.24 21.70
CA LEU A 291 -6.27 6.31 20.29
C LEU A 291 -5.55 5.04 19.84
N PHE A 292 -4.80 4.39 20.74
CA PHE A 292 -4.16 3.11 20.45
C PHE A 292 -5.21 2.06 20.09
N PHE A 293 -6.23 1.89 20.95
CA PHE A 293 -7.29 0.91 20.70
C PHE A 293 -8.07 1.21 19.43
N ILE A 294 -8.38 2.47 19.15
CA ILE A 294 -9.08 2.87 17.93
C ILE A 294 -8.22 2.61 16.69
N GLY A 295 -6.93 2.95 16.71
CA GLY A 295 -6.01 2.67 15.61
C GLY A 295 -5.89 1.17 15.32
N VAL A 296 -5.82 0.35 16.37
CA VAL A 296 -5.82 -1.12 16.25
C VAL A 296 -7.15 -1.61 15.66
N LEU A 297 -8.30 -1.13 16.14
CA LEU A 297 -9.62 -1.52 15.61
C LEU A 297 -9.80 -1.09 14.15
N MET A 298 -9.44 0.15 13.81
CA MET A 298 -9.46 0.68 12.44
C MET A 298 -8.56 -0.09 11.49
N THR A 299 -7.53 -0.76 12.01
CA THR A 299 -6.65 -1.62 11.20
C THR A 299 -7.20 -3.04 11.13
N MET A 300 -7.36 -3.69 12.28
CA MET A 300 -7.63 -5.12 12.37
C MET A 300 -9.03 -5.48 11.88
N VAL A 301 -10.05 -4.66 12.17
CA VAL A 301 -11.42 -4.97 11.77
C VAL A 301 -11.57 -4.97 10.24
N PRO A 302 -11.20 -3.91 9.49
CA PRO A 302 -11.28 -3.94 8.03
C PRO A 302 -10.38 -5.01 7.41
N THR A 303 -9.17 -5.21 7.95
CA THR A 303 -8.22 -6.21 7.45
C THR A 303 -8.77 -7.63 7.57
N LEU A 304 -9.26 -7.99 8.76
CA LEU A 304 -9.78 -9.34 9.01
C LEU A 304 -11.07 -9.58 8.24
N ILE A 305 -11.99 -8.61 8.19
CA ILE A 305 -13.21 -8.72 7.37
C ILE A 305 -12.82 -8.94 5.90
N CYS A 306 -11.91 -8.13 5.35
CA CYS A 306 -11.45 -8.27 3.98
C CYS A 306 -10.82 -9.65 3.73
N PHE A 307 -9.97 -10.13 4.64
CA PHE A 307 -9.37 -11.45 4.56
C PHE A 307 -10.45 -12.55 4.58
N PHE A 308 -11.37 -12.54 5.55
CA PHE A 308 -12.38 -13.58 5.66
C PHE A 308 -13.34 -13.57 4.48
N THR A 309 -13.72 -12.40 3.98
CA THR A 309 -14.56 -12.30 2.77
C THR A 309 -13.81 -12.82 1.54
N SER A 310 -12.55 -12.45 1.35
CA SER A 310 -11.76 -12.93 0.20
C SER A 310 -11.51 -14.45 0.25
N TYR A 311 -11.17 -14.96 1.44
CA TYR A 311 -10.82 -16.36 1.64
C TYR A 311 -12.04 -17.30 1.73
N LYS A 312 -13.08 -16.94 2.48
CA LYS A 312 -14.25 -17.82 2.67
C LYS A 312 -15.38 -17.58 1.67
N PHE A 313 -15.71 -16.32 1.39
CA PHE A 313 -16.85 -15.99 0.53
C PHE A 313 -16.47 -16.11 -0.95
N PHE A 314 -15.39 -15.45 -1.36
CA PHE A 314 -14.89 -15.51 -2.74
C PHE A 314 -13.98 -16.71 -3.02
N LYS A 315 -13.60 -17.48 -1.99
CA LYS A 315 -12.81 -18.71 -2.11
C LYS A 315 -11.50 -18.50 -2.88
N LEU A 316 -10.88 -17.34 -2.71
CA LEU A 316 -9.57 -17.09 -3.30
C LEU A 316 -8.51 -17.98 -2.60
N PRO A 317 -7.50 -18.48 -3.33
CA PRO A 317 -6.33 -19.12 -2.73
C PRO A 317 -5.74 -18.26 -1.61
N LEU A 318 -5.12 -18.86 -0.60
CA LEU A 318 -4.74 -18.14 0.61
C LEU A 318 -3.88 -16.90 0.33
N PHE A 319 -2.83 -17.07 -0.49
CA PHE A 319 -1.94 -15.98 -0.83
C PHE A 319 -2.56 -14.95 -1.80
N ALA A 320 -3.56 -15.35 -2.58
CA ALA A 320 -4.37 -14.42 -3.36
C ALA A 320 -5.29 -13.58 -2.46
N ALA A 321 -5.93 -14.22 -1.48
CA ALA A 321 -6.76 -13.55 -0.47
C ALA A 321 -5.93 -12.52 0.31
N LEU A 322 -4.76 -12.91 0.83
CA LEU A 322 -3.85 -12.00 1.51
C LEU A 322 -3.34 -10.89 0.59
N GLY A 323 -2.97 -11.20 -0.67
CA GLY A 323 -2.58 -10.19 -1.66
C GLY A 323 -3.69 -9.16 -1.90
N SER A 324 -4.93 -9.61 -2.07
CA SER A 324 -6.10 -8.76 -2.19
C SER A 324 -6.38 -7.95 -0.91
N THR A 325 -6.17 -8.52 0.27
CA THR A 325 -6.30 -7.79 1.55
C THR A 325 -5.28 -6.67 1.65
N THR A 326 -4.01 -6.92 1.33
CA THR A 326 -2.98 -5.86 1.37
C THR A 326 -3.28 -4.73 0.38
N GLY A 327 -3.80 -5.04 -0.82
CA GLY A 327 -4.20 -4.02 -1.79
C GLY A 327 -5.46 -3.28 -1.39
N SER A 328 -6.44 -3.98 -0.80
CA SER A 328 -7.66 -3.38 -0.26
C SER A 328 -7.37 -2.44 0.91
N MET A 329 -6.40 -2.77 1.76
CA MET A 329 -5.88 -1.90 2.82
C MET A 329 -4.88 -0.86 2.30
N THR A 330 -4.57 -0.83 1.00
CA THR A 330 -3.54 0.02 0.37
C THR A 330 -2.15 -0.06 1.02
N SER A 331 -1.86 -1.17 1.70
CA SER A 331 -0.67 -1.35 2.55
C SER A 331 0.48 -1.96 1.76
N ALA A 332 1.22 -1.10 1.07
CA ALA A 332 2.49 -1.41 0.40
C ALA A 332 3.48 -2.24 1.27
N PRO A 333 3.72 -1.90 2.55
CA PRO A 333 4.63 -2.66 3.41
C PRO A 333 4.17 -4.09 3.67
N SER A 334 2.85 -4.29 3.78
CA SER A 334 2.28 -5.60 4.00
C SER A 334 2.38 -6.49 2.76
N LEU A 335 2.31 -5.91 1.56
CA LEU A 335 2.67 -6.64 0.34
C LEU A 335 4.14 -7.05 0.37
N GLY A 336 5.06 -6.16 0.77
CA GLY A 336 6.48 -6.49 0.93
C GLY A 336 6.72 -7.66 1.90
N ALA A 337 6.02 -7.66 3.04
CA ALA A 337 6.04 -8.77 3.98
C ALA A 337 5.45 -10.05 3.39
N LEU A 338 4.31 -9.96 2.68
CA LEU A 338 3.69 -11.11 2.03
C LEU A 338 4.61 -11.72 0.96
N LEU A 339 5.31 -10.91 0.16
CA LEU A 339 6.29 -11.37 -0.82
C LEU A 339 7.44 -12.15 -0.17
N THR A 340 7.84 -11.76 1.04
CA THR A 340 8.83 -12.50 1.84
C THR A 340 8.28 -13.83 2.36
N VAL A 341 6.98 -13.87 2.72
CA VAL A 341 6.31 -15.10 3.16
C VAL A 341 6.12 -16.08 2.00
N THR A 342 5.74 -15.59 0.82
CA THR A 342 5.44 -16.44 -0.34
C THR A 342 6.66 -16.80 -1.16
N GLU A 343 7.72 -15.98 -1.14
CA GLU A 343 8.86 -16.07 -2.06
C GLU A 343 8.42 -16.14 -3.54
N ASP A 344 7.24 -15.59 -3.86
CA ASP A 344 6.64 -15.62 -5.19
C ASP A 344 5.98 -14.26 -5.48
N ASN A 345 6.38 -13.64 -6.59
CA ASN A 345 5.89 -12.33 -7.03
C ASN A 345 4.44 -12.33 -7.53
N LYS A 346 3.86 -13.51 -7.81
CA LYS A 346 2.48 -13.66 -8.32
C LYS A 346 1.43 -12.99 -7.45
N VAL A 347 1.65 -12.91 -6.14
CA VAL A 347 0.74 -12.23 -5.20
C VAL A 347 0.57 -10.73 -5.49
N SER A 348 1.59 -10.10 -6.10
CA SER A 348 1.56 -8.69 -6.50
C SER A 348 0.43 -8.38 -7.47
N ALA A 349 0.01 -9.35 -8.29
CA ALA A 349 -1.10 -9.16 -9.22
C ALA A 349 -2.46 -9.00 -8.51
N PHE A 350 -2.64 -9.59 -7.33
CA PHE A 350 -3.86 -9.45 -6.52
C PHE A 350 -3.89 -8.12 -5.76
N TYR A 351 -2.73 -7.69 -5.25
CA TYR A 351 -2.57 -6.33 -4.72
C TYR A 351 -2.85 -5.28 -5.80
N ALA A 352 -2.21 -5.39 -6.96
CA ALA A 352 -2.34 -4.41 -8.03
C ALA A 352 -3.76 -4.34 -8.60
N ALA A 353 -4.53 -5.44 -8.55
CA ALA A 353 -5.92 -5.49 -8.97
C ALA A 353 -6.91 -4.85 -7.98
N THR A 354 -6.60 -4.88 -6.68
CA THR A 354 -7.48 -4.35 -5.62
C THR A 354 -7.14 -2.91 -5.22
N GLN A 355 -5.87 -2.52 -5.27
CA GLN A 355 -5.41 -1.22 -4.78
C GLN A 355 -6.07 -0.02 -5.48
N PRO A 356 -6.26 0.00 -6.82
CA PRO A 356 -6.91 1.14 -7.47
C PRO A 356 -8.37 1.31 -7.04
N THR A 357 -9.13 0.22 -6.94
CA THR A 357 -10.54 0.29 -6.50
C THR A 357 -10.65 0.71 -5.04
N ALA A 358 -9.74 0.24 -4.18
CA ALA A 358 -9.65 0.66 -2.79
C ALA A 358 -9.36 2.15 -2.65
N THR A 359 -8.39 2.65 -3.42
CA THR A 359 -8.03 4.08 -3.44
C THR A 359 -9.23 4.96 -3.78
N VAL A 360 -9.98 4.59 -4.83
CA VAL A 360 -11.19 5.31 -5.23
C VAL A 360 -12.23 5.30 -4.10
N MET A 361 -12.54 4.13 -3.53
CA MET A 361 -13.52 4.00 -2.44
C MET A 361 -13.11 4.81 -1.21
N MET A 362 -11.83 4.81 -0.83
CA MET A 362 -11.32 5.54 0.31
C MET A 362 -11.32 7.06 0.10
N VAL A 363 -11.17 7.56 -1.14
CA VAL A 363 -11.32 9.00 -1.41
C VAL A 363 -12.76 9.46 -1.17
N PHE A 364 -13.75 8.62 -1.46
CA PHE A 364 -15.16 8.97 -1.20
C PHE A 364 -15.56 8.84 0.26
N LEU A 365 -14.89 7.98 1.03
CA LEU A 365 -15.29 7.68 2.40
C LEU A 365 -15.37 8.92 3.32
N PRO A 366 -14.36 9.80 3.41
CA PRO A 366 -14.46 11.02 4.22
C PRO A 366 -15.63 11.92 3.85
N GLN A 367 -15.98 12.00 2.57
CA GLN A 367 -17.09 12.83 2.09
C GLN A 367 -18.44 12.26 2.53
N LEU A 368 -18.59 10.93 2.39
CA LEU A 368 -19.78 10.24 2.86
C LEU A 368 -19.95 10.43 4.36
N VAL A 369 -18.86 10.28 5.14
CA VAL A 369 -18.90 10.53 6.58
C VAL A 369 -19.23 11.99 6.89
N ASN A 370 -18.64 12.96 6.17
CA ASN A 370 -18.87 14.39 6.34
C ASN A 370 -20.34 14.80 6.11
N LEU A 371 -21.07 14.08 5.26
CA LEU A 371 -22.50 14.30 5.04
C LEU A 371 -23.34 14.02 6.31
N PHE A 372 -22.92 13.03 7.11
CA PHE A 372 -23.63 12.63 8.34
C PHE A 372 -23.02 13.22 9.61
N LEU A 373 -21.72 13.49 9.60
CA LEU A 373 -20.92 14.03 10.71
C LEU A 373 -19.98 15.12 10.14
N PRO A 374 -20.48 16.36 10.00
CA PRO A 374 -19.71 17.44 9.39
C PRO A 374 -18.41 17.72 10.16
N VAL A 375 -17.31 17.87 9.42
CA VAL A 375 -16.03 18.31 9.95
C VAL A 375 -16.09 19.83 10.08
N SER A 376 -16.31 20.32 11.29
CA SER A 376 -16.25 21.75 11.64
C SER A 376 -14.83 22.22 11.89
#